data_AF-A0A0B1PFQ1-F1
#
_entry.id   AF-A0A0B1PFQ1-F1
#
_cell.length_a   1.000
_cell.length_b   1.000
_cell.length_c   1.000
_cell.angle_alpha   90.00
_cell.angle_beta   90.00
_cell.angle_gamma   90.00
#
_symmetry.space_group_name_H-M   'P 1'
#
loop_
_entity.id
_entity.type
_entity.pdbx_description
1 polymer ?
#
loop_
_entity_poly.entity_id
_entity_poly.type
_entity_poly.pdbx_seq_one_letter_code
_entity_poly.pdbx_strand_id
1 'polypeptide(L)'
;MWGSEKDKVAGVEATKYLESKNIPILTNSSRFLKRTKLDLYQTAITSSFFVPGNTPGKFPKFVKYGDGYGGQLSLNTNSAVCVNEEEMKKQISLMREKNNHLKILVQDYIIGNACSVIVIEMGRGVVALDPIQQIFPGPTPNNEAFLNWDEKFENLENGDVRFEFLEDDATISILKSTAIKAFKASDSTRSGWARVDLRIEISSGLVYVIDICSVPMIFYPKGNLLGDDLVISQRFPGGHPAFIDTLLATRQIQLGELGRRNARVAAIYDKNAIHYQTLIQRGDVKFFTFRQALVSMFEFSGTVLDMACGTGYFGELLHQNGIKAEITGIELSTGMLNFPAIKNHYRCPVMVGPMQELIMVANEYDHIVCFGGLHFLDRIHFNAVLARIFMLARKSITFEIDDLNDSYIARTKGKYGELCYNGNNVNAAEAFSTPFGRAHNSNVTTCKHHIEAVLHLLSRLVKLKSSPSRGAGVNAQYTLHIWDSQEDSHNPSLQDSHSSPRVSIVFVSTSLSPQYFLSQSPP
;
A
#
# COMPACT_ATOMS: atom_id res chain seq x y z
N MET A 1 16.91 3.87 -14.29
CA MET A 1 17.80 2.94 -15.02
C MET A 1 16.94 1.80 -15.52
N TRP A 2 17.01 1.46 -16.80
CA TRP A 2 16.08 0.49 -17.41
C TRP A 2 16.69 -0.45 -18.45
N GLY A 3 17.91 -0.17 -18.94
CA GLY A 3 18.57 -1.05 -19.91
C GLY A 3 18.99 -2.41 -19.36
N SER A 4 18.99 -3.41 -20.22
CA SER A 4 19.75 -4.67 -20.04
C SER A 4 21.25 -4.44 -20.18
N GLU A 5 22.04 -5.52 -20.00
CA GLU A 5 23.47 -5.53 -20.33
C GLU A 5 23.75 -5.32 -21.83
N LYS A 6 22.75 -5.55 -22.69
CA LYS A 6 22.87 -5.44 -24.16
C LYS A 6 22.40 -4.09 -24.70
N ASP A 7 21.70 -3.30 -23.89
CA ASP A 7 21.15 -2.01 -24.32
C ASP A 7 22.17 -0.87 -24.21
N LYS A 8 22.09 0.09 -25.12
CA LYS A 8 22.96 1.29 -25.13
C LYS A 8 22.46 2.40 -24.20
N VAL A 9 21.77 2.05 -23.12
CA VAL A 9 21.18 2.98 -22.15
C VAL A 9 21.53 2.58 -20.72
N ALA A 10 21.43 3.53 -19.78
CA ALA A 10 21.73 3.25 -18.38
C ALA A 10 20.76 2.21 -17.80
N GLY A 11 21.33 1.13 -17.25
CA GLY A 11 20.59 -0.08 -16.91
C GLY A 11 21.32 -0.94 -15.89
N VAL A 12 21.47 -2.23 -16.18
CA VAL A 12 22.18 -3.20 -15.34
C VAL A 12 23.59 -2.70 -14.97
N GLU A 13 24.41 -2.31 -15.95
CA GLU A 13 25.81 -1.91 -15.71
C GLU A 13 25.93 -0.63 -14.88
N ALA A 14 25.08 0.37 -15.15
CA ALA A 14 25.03 1.59 -14.34
C ALA A 14 24.62 1.29 -12.89
N THR A 15 23.67 0.37 -12.70
CA THR A 15 23.22 -0.07 -11.37
C THR A 15 24.34 -0.81 -10.63
N LYS A 16 25.05 -1.75 -11.31
CA LYS A 16 26.22 -2.44 -10.75
C LYS A 16 27.30 -1.46 -10.32
N TYR A 17 27.56 -0.43 -11.13
CA TYR A 17 28.53 0.60 -10.78
C TYR A 17 28.15 1.32 -9.49
N LEU A 18 26.89 1.77 -9.34
CA LEU A 18 26.41 2.42 -8.13
C LEU A 18 26.48 1.49 -6.90
N GLU A 19 26.08 0.22 -7.07
CA GLU A 19 26.19 -0.80 -6.02
C GLU A 19 27.65 -1.00 -5.59
N SER A 20 28.61 -1.00 -6.52
CA SER A 20 30.05 -1.10 -6.22
C SER A 20 30.60 0.08 -5.41
N LYS A 21 29.90 1.22 -5.42
CA LYS A 21 30.21 2.41 -4.61
C LYS A 21 29.46 2.44 -3.28
N ASN A 22 28.77 1.36 -2.92
CA ASN A 22 27.88 1.27 -1.76
C ASN A 22 26.77 2.33 -1.77
N ILE A 23 26.35 2.78 -2.96
CA ILE A 23 25.22 3.71 -3.07
C ILE A 23 23.92 2.90 -2.91
N PRO A 24 23.04 3.26 -1.95
CA PRO A 24 21.77 2.59 -1.79
C PRO A 24 20.90 2.73 -3.05
N ILE A 25 20.51 1.61 -3.63
CA ILE A 25 19.53 1.57 -4.72
C ILE A 25 18.14 1.55 -4.10
N LEU A 26 17.30 2.51 -4.49
CA LEU A 26 15.93 2.63 -4.00
C LEU A 26 15.02 1.52 -4.53
N THR A 27 15.19 1.18 -5.82
CA THR A 27 14.34 0.20 -6.52
C THR A 27 15.16 -1.01 -6.95
N ASN A 28 15.15 -1.35 -8.24
CA ASN A 28 15.63 -2.63 -8.73
C ASN A 28 17.15 -2.72 -8.68
N SER A 29 17.65 -3.73 -7.96
CA SER A 29 19.07 -4.08 -7.97
C SER A 29 19.52 -4.53 -9.36
N SER A 30 20.83 -4.48 -9.62
CA SER A 30 21.37 -4.99 -10.88
C SER A 30 21.08 -6.48 -11.08
N ARG A 31 21.02 -7.24 -9.97
CA ARG A 31 20.70 -8.67 -9.94
C ARG A 31 19.28 -8.96 -10.41
N PHE A 32 18.32 -8.09 -10.10
CA PHE A 32 16.95 -8.24 -10.56
C PHE A 32 16.78 -7.69 -11.98
N LEU A 33 17.41 -6.55 -12.31
CA LEU A 33 17.37 -5.97 -13.65
C LEU A 33 17.95 -6.89 -14.73
N LYS A 34 18.99 -7.69 -14.42
CA LYS A 34 19.59 -8.61 -15.41
C LYS A 34 18.73 -9.83 -15.75
N ARG A 35 17.62 -10.07 -15.03
CA ARG A 35 16.81 -11.27 -15.21
C ARG A 35 16.11 -11.26 -16.57
N THR A 36 16.05 -12.44 -17.18
CA THR A 36 15.46 -12.68 -18.49
C THR A 36 14.21 -13.54 -18.38
N LYS A 37 13.47 -13.69 -19.48
CA LYS A 37 12.32 -14.61 -19.56
C LYS A 37 12.74 -16.06 -19.37
N LEU A 38 13.98 -16.42 -19.74
CA LEU A 38 14.50 -17.75 -19.52
C LEU A 38 14.71 -18.01 -18.01
N ASP A 39 15.17 -17.01 -17.27
CA ASP A 39 15.32 -17.11 -15.81
C ASP A 39 13.94 -17.24 -15.14
N LEU A 40 12.90 -16.59 -15.65
CA LEU A 40 11.52 -16.77 -15.17
C LEU A 40 11.06 -18.23 -15.31
N TYR A 41 11.30 -18.84 -16.48
CA TYR A 41 10.95 -20.24 -16.72
C TYR A 41 11.73 -21.19 -15.81
N GLN A 42 13.03 -20.95 -15.63
CA GLN A 42 13.84 -21.74 -14.71
C GLN A 42 13.35 -21.61 -13.26
N THR A 43 12.94 -20.41 -12.86
CA THR A 43 12.33 -20.17 -11.54
C THR A 43 10.99 -20.87 -11.39
N ALA A 44 10.15 -20.90 -12.44
CA ALA A 44 8.85 -21.56 -12.41
C ALA A 44 8.94 -23.07 -12.13
N ILE A 45 9.99 -23.75 -12.63
CA ILE A 45 10.20 -25.20 -12.40
C ILE A 45 10.26 -25.55 -10.91
N THR A 46 10.85 -24.67 -10.09
CA THR A 46 11.02 -24.90 -8.65
C THR A 46 10.01 -24.12 -7.81
N SER A 47 9.00 -23.51 -8.43
CA SER A 47 8.08 -22.58 -7.77
C SER A 47 6.62 -22.95 -8.04
N SER A 48 5.70 -22.47 -7.20
CA SER A 48 4.27 -22.79 -7.30
C SER A 48 3.49 -21.79 -8.17
N PHE A 49 3.95 -21.52 -9.40
CA PHE A 49 3.23 -20.73 -10.40
C PHE A 49 3.46 -21.27 -11.81
N PHE A 50 2.51 -21.05 -12.72
CA PHE A 50 2.61 -21.54 -14.10
C PHE A 50 3.27 -20.54 -15.02
N VAL A 51 4.05 -21.05 -15.96
CA VAL A 51 4.49 -20.35 -17.17
C VAL A 51 4.01 -21.14 -18.38
N PRO A 52 3.81 -20.50 -19.54
CA PRO A 52 3.42 -21.22 -20.75
C PRO A 52 4.43 -22.33 -21.09
N GLY A 53 3.95 -23.53 -21.44
CA GLY A 53 4.83 -24.65 -21.80
C GLY A 53 5.43 -24.50 -23.20
N ASN A 54 6.11 -25.55 -23.69
CA ASN A 54 6.40 -25.71 -25.12
C ASN A 54 5.96 -27.12 -25.55
N THR A 55 4.65 -27.37 -25.50
CA THR A 55 4.08 -28.71 -25.70
C THR A 55 4.25 -29.16 -27.16
N PRO A 56 4.92 -30.29 -27.45
CA PRO A 56 5.08 -30.77 -28.84
C PRO A 56 3.73 -30.95 -29.55
N GLY A 57 3.63 -30.46 -30.79
CA GLY A 57 2.41 -30.56 -31.60
C GLY A 57 1.24 -29.64 -31.18
N LYS A 58 1.33 -28.94 -30.04
CA LYS A 58 0.29 -27.99 -29.60
C LYS A 58 0.51 -26.63 -30.27
N PHE A 59 -0.49 -26.16 -31.01
CA PHE A 59 -0.53 -24.82 -31.61
C PHE A 59 -1.82 -24.08 -31.18
N PRO A 60 -1.83 -22.74 -31.17
CA PRO A 60 -0.76 -21.83 -31.60
C PRO A 60 0.44 -21.71 -30.63
N LYS A 61 1.58 -21.28 -31.17
CA LYS A 61 2.84 -21.00 -30.46
C LYS A 61 3.17 -19.51 -30.48
N PHE A 62 3.75 -18.99 -29.41
CA PHE A 62 4.33 -17.65 -29.39
C PHE A 62 5.86 -17.74 -29.49
N VAL A 63 6.46 -17.07 -30.48
CA VAL A 63 7.92 -17.04 -30.69
C VAL A 63 8.45 -15.64 -30.37
N LYS A 64 9.34 -15.54 -29.38
CA LYS A 64 9.91 -14.27 -28.89
C LYS A 64 11.37 -14.40 -28.47
N TYR A 65 12.08 -13.30 -28.28
CA TYR A 65 13.40 -13.35 -27.64
C TYR A 65 13.24 -13.58 -26.13
N GLY A 66 14.12 -14.41 -25.57
CA GLY A 66 14.16 -14.72 -24.14
C GLY A 66 14.87 -13.63 -23.32
N ASP A 67 15.83 -12.94 -23.92
CA ASP A 67 16.75 -11.97 -23.29
C ASP A 67 16.64 -10.55 -23.89
N GLY A 68 15.57 -10.26 -24.63
CA GLY A 68 15.28 -8.93 -25.19
C GLY A 68 14.26 -8.13 -24.37
N TYR A 69 14.34 -6.80 -24.47
CA TYR A 69 13.39 -5.86 -23.86
C TYR A 69 12.28 -5.42 -24.81
N GLY A 70 11.14 -5.04 -24.23
CA GLY A 70 10.12 -4.21 -24.87
C GLY A 70 9.33 -4.80 -26.04
N GLY A 71 9.68 -5.96 -26.61
CA GLY A 71 9.13 -6.37 -27.92
C GLY A 71 9.79 -5.65 -29.10
N GLN A 72 10.72 -4.73 -28.82
CA GLN A 72 11.39 -3.80 -29.73
C GLN A 72 12.17 -4.49 -30.86
N LEU A 73 12.53 -5.76 -30.67
CA LEU A 73 13.31 -6.51 -31.65
C LEU A 73 12.50 -7.56 -32.43
N SER A 74 11.27 -7.90 -31.99
CA SER A 74 10.52 -9.06 -32.51
C SER A 74 9.03 -8.86 -32.81
N LEU A 75 8.39 -7.75 -32.40
CA LEU A 75 6.92 -7.65 -32.40
C LEU A 75 6.30 -6.71 -33.45
N ASN A 76 7.02 -6.24 -34.47
CA ASN A 76 6.40 -5.45 -35.56
C ASN A 76 5.56 -6.31 -36.54
N THR A 77 5.14 -7.51 -36.15
CA THR A 77 4.47 -8.43 -37.08
C THR A 77 3.47 -9.34 -36.38
N ASN A 78 2.28 -9.48 -36.97
CA ASN A 78 1.24 -10.46 -36.61
C ASN A 78 1.74 -11.93 -36.64
N SER A 79 2.97 -12.19 -37.09
CA SER A 79 3.61 -13.51 -37.16
C SER A 79 4.25 -14.00 -35.85
N ALA A 80 4.17 -13.23 -34.75
CA ALA A 80 4.69 -13.69 -33.45
C ALA A 80 3.91 -14.89 -32.89
N VAL A 81 2.63 -15.00 -33.25
CA VAL A 81 1.78 -16.17 -32.99
C VAL A 81 1.78 -17.06 -34.23
N CYS A 82 2.40 -18.23 -34.15
CA CYS A 82 2.47 -19.19 -35.23
C CYS A 82 1.39 -20.26 -35.04
N VAL A 83 0.55 -20.52 -36.04
CA VAL A 83 -0.56 -21.49 -35.93
C VAL A 83 -0.16 -22.91 -36.34
N ASN A 84 1.04 -23.09 -36.89
CA ASN A 84 1.59 -24.39 -37.28
C ASN A 84 3.13 -24.41 -37.20
N GLU A 85 3.71 -25.60 -37.42
CA GLU A 85 5.16 -25.84 -37.31
C GLU A 85 5.98 -25.10 -38.37
N GLU A 86 5.45 -24.95 -39.58
CA GLU A 86 6.13 -24.26 -40.68
C GLU A 86 6.31 -22.77 -40.38
N GLU A 87 5.25 -22.11 -39.93
CA GLU A 87 5.28 -20.71 -39.49
C GLU A 87 6.25 -20.52 -38.33
N MET A 88 6.24 -21.43 -37.35
CA MET A 88 7.16 -21.38 -36.21
C MET A 88 8.62 -21.46 -36.67
N LYS A 89 8.96 -22.42 -37.54
CA LYS A 89 10.32 -22.57 -38.08
C LYS A 89 10.74 -21.34 -38.89
N LYS A 90 9.84 -20.79 -39.70
CA LYS A 90 10.06 -19.55 -40.46
C LYS A 90 10.34 -18.37 -39.54
N GLN A 91 9.53 -18.18 -38.50
CA GLN A 91 9.69 -17.11 -37.53
C GLN A 91 11.00 -17.23 -36.74
N ILE A 92 11.36 -18.44 -36.29
CA ILE A 92 12.66 -18.69 -35.63
C ILE A 92 13.83 -18.30 -36.54
N SER A 93 13.76 -18.67 -37.83
CA SER A 93 14.83 -18.38 -38.80
C SER A 93 14.98 -16.87 -39.00
N LEU A 94 13.87 -16.16 -39.21
CA LEU A 94 13.84 -14.69 -39.32
C LEU A 94 14.42 -14.00 -38.07
N MET A 95 14.06 -14.47 -36.88
CA MET A 95 14.59 -13.91 -35.63
C MET A 95 16.10 -14.16 -35.47
N ARG A 96 16.60 -15.32 -35.87
CA ARG A 96 18.05 -15.61 -35.85
C ARG A 96 18.83 -14.74 -36.84
N GLU A 97 18.27 -14.49 -38.02
CA GLU A 97 18.88 -13.60 -39.02
C GLU A 97 18.96 -12.16 -38.49
N LYS A 98 17.88 -11.69 -37.85
CA LYS A 98 17.82 -10.32 -37.31
C LYS A 98 18.73 -10.13 -36.09
N ASN A 99 18.76 -11.09 -35.16
CA ASN A 99 19.58 -11.02 -33.95
C ASN A 99 20.12 -12.42 -33.55
N ASN A 100 21.24 -12.82 -34.15
CA ASN A 100 21.86 -14.12 -33.91
C ASN A 100 22.43 -14.32 -32.49
N HIS A 101 22.60 -13.23 -31.72
CA HIS A 101 23.18 -13.23 -30.37
C HIS A 101 22.13 -13.24 -29.25
N LEU A 102 20.84 -13.15 -29.59
CA LEU A 102 19.74 -13.25 -28.64
C LEU A 102 19.20 -14.67 -28.61
N LYS A 103 18.76 -15.11 -27.44
CA LYS A 103 18.15 -16.43 -27.28
C LYS A 103 16.68 -16.35 -27.69
N ILE A 104 16.20 -17.35 -28.41
CA ILE A 104 14.79 -17.45 -28.82
C ILE A 104 14.05 -18.37 -27.85
N LEU A 105 12.87 -17.95 -27.44
CA LEU A 105 11.92 -18.68 -26.62
C LEU A 105 10.68 -18.99 -27.46
N VAL A 106 10.34 -20.27 -27.54
CA VAL A 106 9.11 -20.77 -28.13
C VAL A 106 8.23 -21.29 -27.00
N GLN A 107 7.00 -20.83 -26.95
CA GLN A 107 6.05 -21.23 -25.91
C GLN A 107 4.65 -21.45 -26.47
N ASP A 108 3.81 -22.19 -25.76
CA ASP A 108 2.39 -22.31 -26.04
C ASP A 108 1.76 -20.91 -25.94
N TYR A 109 0.92 -20.55 -26.92
CA TYR A 109 0.15 -19.32 -26.83
C TYR A 109 -1.08 -19.56 -25.96
N ILE A 110 -1.18 -18.82 -24.85
CA ILE A 110 -2.30 -18.93 -23.91
C ILE A 110 -3.44 -18.07 -24.43
N ILE A 111 -4.51 -18.73 -24.88
CA ILE A 111 -5.72 -18.07 -25.36
C ILE A 111 -6.53 -17.59 -24.15
N GLY A 112 -6.64 -16.28 -23.99
CA GLY A 112 -7.48 -15.65 -22.99
C GLY A 112 -7.04 -14.26 -22.60
N ASN A 113 -7.45 -13.82 -21.41
CA ASN A 113 -7.36 -12.42 -21.01
C ASN A 113 -5.94 -12.07 -20.56
N ALA A 114 -5.40 -10.97 -21.10
CA ALA A 114 -4.12 -10.42 -20.68
C ALA A 114 -4.32 -9.45 -19.51
N CYS A 115 -3.65 -9.75 -18.39
CA CYS A 115 -3.76 -9.00 -17.15
C CYS A 115 -2.37 -8.56 -16.69
N SER A 116 -2.31 -7.47 -15.92
CA SER A 116 -1.07 -7.02 -15.31
C SER A 116 -1.31 -6.66 -13.85
N VAL A 117 -0.35 -7.02 -13.00
CA VAL A 117 -0.39 -6.75 -11.55
C VAL A 117 0.90 -6.04 -11.17
N ILE A 118 0.81 -4.86 -10.57
CA ILE A 118 1.96 -4.22 -9.92
C ILE A 118 2.17 -4.87 -8.55
N VAL A 119 3.39 -5.30 -8.30
CA VAL A 119 3.86 -5.85 -7.02
C VAL A 119 4.91 -4.93 -6.44
N ILE A 120 4.81 -4.65 -5.16
CA ILE A 120 5.67 -3.71 -4.45
C ILE A 120 6.15 -4.32 -3.15
N GLU A 121 7.40 -4.04 -2.79
CA GLU A 121 7.92 -4.28 -1.46
C GLU A 121 7.43 -3.19 -0.51
N MET A 122 6.82 -3.61 0.60
CA MET A 122 6.42 -2.74 1.69
C MET A 122 7.15 -3.23 2.94
N GLY A 123 8.17 -2.49 3.40
CA GLY A 123 9.08 -2.94 4.45
C GLY A 123 9.76 -4.27 4.11
N ARG A 124 9.37 -5.34 4.79
CA ARG A 124 9.82 -6.73 4.53
C ARG A 124 8.76 -7.60 3.86
N GLY A 125 7.56 -7.05 3.66
CA GLY A 125 6.45 -7.69 2.97
C GLY A 125 6.45 -7.39 1.47
N VAL A 126 5.58 -8.09 0.75
CA VAL A 126 5.28 -7.84 -0.67
C VAL A 126 3.78 -7.73 -0.81
N VAL A 127 3.32 -6.71 -1.50
CA VAL A 127 1.90 -6.41 -1.73
C VAL A 127 1.67 -6.34 -3.23
N ALA A 128 0.54 -6.87 -3.67
CA ALA A 128 0.05 -6.72 -5.04
C ALA A 128 -1.09 -5.69 -5.08
N LEU A 129 -0.99 -4.75 -6.02
CA LEU A 129 -2.02 -3.76 -6.30
C LEU A 129 -3.15 -4.35 -7.13
N ASP A 130 -4.23 -3.60 -7.30
CA ASP A 130 -5.39 -4.03 -8.08
C ASP A 130 -4.97 -4.35 -9.53
N PRO A 131 -5.34 -5.54 -10.04
CA PRO A 131 -5.00 -5.93 -11.40
C PRO A 131 -5.78 -5.10 -12.42
N ILE A 132 -5.12 -4.85 -13.54
CA ILE A 132 -5.74 -4.32 -14.75
C ILE A 132 -5.78 -5.40 -15.84
N GLN A 133 -6.80 -5.33 -16.69
CA GLN A 133 -6.95 -6.14 -17.88
C GLN A 133 -6.82 -5.27 -19.13
N GLN A 134 -6.18 -5.81 -20.16
CA GLN A 134 -6.17 -5.23 -21.51
C GLN A 134 -7.47 -5.56 -22.24
N ILE A 135 -8.13 -4.53 -22.76
CA ILE A 135 -9.35 -4.63 -23.54
C ILE A 135 -9.05 -4.17 -24.97
N PHE A 136 -9.13 -5.10 -25.91
CA PHE A 136 -8.89 -4.87 -27.33
C PHE A 136 -10.17 -4.40 -28.04
N PRO A 137 -10.06 -3.68 -29.17
CA PRO A 137 -11.22 -3.12 -29.87
C PRO A 137 -11.98 -4.21 -30.65
N GLY A 138 -13.31 -4.12 -30.65
CA GLY A 138 -14.17 -5.00 -31.44
C GLY A 138 -13.98 -6.51 -31.16
N PRO A 139 -14.45 -7.39 -32.06
CA PRO A 139 -14.16 -8.82 -31.99
C PRO A 139 -12.71 -9.08 -32.44
N THR A 140 -11.73 -8.76 -31.58
CA THR A 140 -10.33 -9.12 -31.82
C THR A 140 -10.17 -10.64 -31.75
N PRO A 141 -9.63 -11.31 -32.79
CA PRO A 141 -9.38 -12.74 -32.75
C PRO A 141 -8.51 -13.14 -31.54
N ASN A 142 -8.83 -14.28 -30.93
CA ASN A 142 -8.12 -14.75 -29.73
C ASN A 142 -6.59 -14.89 -29.92
N ASN A 143 -6.16 -15.23 -31.14
CA ASN A 143 -4.75 -15.33 -31.54
C ASN A 143 -4.09 -13.98 -31.84
N GLU A 144 -4.84 -12.89 -31.83
CA GLU A 144 -4.38 -11.51 -32.08
C GLU A 144 -4.53 -10.62 -30.85
N ALA A 145 -5.23 -11.06 -29.81
CA ALA A 145 -5.41 -10.34 -28.55
C ALA A 145 -4.13 -10.31 -27.69
N PHE A 146 -3.05 -9.69 -28.18
CA PHE A 146 -1.80 -9.44 -27.46
C PHE A 146 -1.17 -8.14 -27.97
N LEU A 147 -0.56 -7.35 -27.07
CA LEU A 147 0.10 -6.10 -27.46
C LEU A 147 1.39 -6.33 -28.25
N ASN A 148 1.36 -5.99 -29.54
CA ASN A 148 2.52 -5.86 -30.41
C ASN A 148 3.26 -4.52 -30.16
N TRP A 149 4.39 -4.24 -30.84
CA TRP A 149 5.16 -3.02 -30.55
C TRP A 149 4.41 -1.74 -30.92
N ASP A 150 3.85 -1.70 -32.14
CA ASP A 150 3.12 -0.54 -32.66
C ASP A 150 1.86 -0.31 -31.81
N GLU A 151 1.22 -1.38 -31.34
CA GLU A 151 0.07 -1.33 -30.42
C GLU A 151 0.40 -0.75 -29.04
N LYS A 152 1.62 -0.97 -28.52
CA LYS A 152 2.03 -0.49 -27.19
C LYS A 152 2.22 1.02 -27.11
N PHE A 153 2.37 1.69 -28.24
CA PHE A 153 2.63 3.12 -28.26
C PHE A 153 1.62 3.86 -29.13
N GLU A 154 1.39 3.43 -30.37
CA GLU A 154 0.49 4.12 -31.30
C GLU A 154 -1.00 3.83 -31.00
N ASN A 155 -1.38 2.57 -30.76
CA ASN A 155 -2.80 2.23 -30.53
C ASN A 155 -3.27 2.57 -29.11
N LEU A 156 -2.36 2.62 -28.13
CA LEU A 156 -2.67 3.16 -26.81
C LEU A 156 -2.91 4.67 -26.87
N GLU A 157 -2.15 5.41 -27.69
CA GLU A 157 -2.39 6.85 -27.90
C GLU A 157 -3.72 7.12 -28.62
N ASN A 158 -4.12 6.24 -29.54
CA ASN A 158 -5.40 6.33 -30.26
C ASN A 158 -6.60 5.83 -29.44
N GLY A 159 -6.38 5.15 -28.31
CA GLY A 159 -7.42 4.61 -27.43
C GLY A 159 -8.06 3.30 -27.91
N ASP A 160 -7.45 2.63 -28.88
CA ASP A 160 -7.96 1.38 -29.44
C ASP A 160 -7.85 0.22 -28.45
N VAL A 161 -6.75 0.16 -27.70
CA VAL A 161 -6.59 -0.74 -26.56
C VAL A 161 -6.70 0.06 -25.27
N ARG A 162 -7.54 -0.39 -24.34
CA ARG A 162 -7.75 0.26 -23.05
C ARG A 162 -7.44 -0.68 -21.89
N PHE A 163 -7.11 -0.10 -20.74
CA PHE A 163 -6.93 -0.83 -19.51
C PHE A 163 -8.14 -0.61 -18.60
N GLU A 164 -8.68 -1.70 -18.08
CA GLU A 164 -9.78 -1.66 -17.10
C GLU A 164 -9.36 -2.40 -15.83
N PHE A 165 -9.81 -1.92 -14.68
CA PHE A 165 -9.66 -2.69 -13.44
C PHE A 165 -10.57 -3.90 -13.48
N LEU A 166 -10.08 -5.03 -12.97
CA LEU A 166 -10.94 -6.18 -12.74
C LEU A 166 -11.78 -5.93 -11.49
N GLU A 167 -13.02 -6.41 -11.52
CA GLU A 167 -13.99 -6.27 -10.42
C GLU A 167 -14.38 -7.63 -9.79
N ASP A 168 -13.96 -8.75 -10.38
CA ASP A 168 -14.21 -10.10 -9.82
C ASP A 168 -13.21 -10.45 -8.70
N ASP A 169 -13.68 -10.45 -7.45
CA ASP A 169 -12.85 -10.68 -6.25
C ASP A 169 -12.04 -11.99 -6.30
N ALA A 170 -12.64 -13.07 -6.79
CA ALA A 170 -11.97 -14.37 -6.88
C ALA A 170 -10.79 -14.33 -7.86
N THR A 171 -11.00 -13.76 -9.04
CA THR A 171 -9.96 -13.54 -10.05
C THR A 171 -8.88 -12.60 -9.54
N ILE A 172 -9.27 -11.48 -8.91
CA ILE A 172 -8.33 -10.51 -8.33
C ILE A 172 -7.40 -11.20 -7.32
N SER A 173 -7.96 -12.00 -6.42
CA SER A 173 -7.21 -12.71 -5.39
C SER A 173 -6.20 -13.70 -6.00
N ILE A 174 -6.61 -14.47 -7.02
CA ILE A 174 -5.74 -15.44 -7.70
C ILE A 174 -4.61 -14.72 -8.45
N LEU A 175 -4.90 -13.62 -9.16
CA LEU A 175 -3.90 -12.83 -9.87
C LEU A 175 -2.89 -12.21 -8.91
N LYS A 176 -3.34 -11.56 -7.84
CA LYS A 176 -2.49 -10.96 -6.80
C LYS A 176 -1.58 -12.00 -6.15
N SER A 177 -2.14 -13.14 -5.75
CA SER A 177 -1.38 -14.25 -5.14
C SER A 177 -0.32 -14.82 -6.09
N THR A 178 -0.69 -15.02 -7.36
CA THR A 178 0.23 -15.52 -8.39
C THR A 178 1.36 -14.53 -8.67
N ALA A 179 1.04 -13.24 -8.77
CA ALA A 179 2.04 -12.18 -8.97
C ALA A 179 3.04 -12.08 -7.80
N ILE A 180 2.55 -12.13 -6.55
CA ILE A 180 3.42 -12.14 -5.35
C ILE A 180 4.35 -13.36 -5.35
N LYS A 181 3.83 -14.55 -5.68
CA LYS A 181 4.64 -15.78 -5.77
C LYS A 181 5.73 -15.64 -6.82
N ALA A 182 5.37 -15.22 -8.02
CA ALA A 182 6.31 -15.05 -9.13
C ALA A 182 7.40 -14.03 -8.81
N PHE A 183 7.03 -12.89 -8.22
CA PHE A 183 7.96 -11.86 -7.78
C PHE A 183 8.94 -12.40 -6.74
N LYS A 184 8.45 -12.95 -5.62
CA LYS A 184 9.29 -13.49 -4.55
C LYS A 184 10.24 -14.59 -5.04
N ALA A 185 9.76 -15.48 -5.90
CA ALA A 185 10.55 -16.55 -6.47
C ALA A 185 11.64 -16.05 -7.44
N SER A 186 11.45 -14.86 -8.01
CA SER A 186 12.38 -14.24 -8.94
C SER A 186 13.53 -13.51 -8.24
N ASP A 187 13.81 -13.85 -6.97
CA ASP A 187 14.94 -13.33 -6.21
C ASP A 187 14.93 -11.79 -6.18
N SER A 188 13.71 -11.27 -6.05
CA SER A 188 13.39 -9.85 -6.09
C SER A 188 13.62 -9.14 -4.76
N THR A 189 14.27 -9.79 -3.79
CA THR A 189 14.56 -9.17 -2.50
C THR A 189 15.28 -7.85 -2.72
N ARG A 190 14.74 -6.76 -2.18
CA ARG A 190 15.28 -5.40 -2.33
C ARG A 190 15.21 -4.85 -3.75
N SER A 191 14.18 -5.23 -4.51
CA SER A 191 13.93 -4.68 -5.85
C SER A 191 12.94 -3.52 -5.83
N GLY A 192 12.28 -3.28 -4.70
CA GLY A 192 11.30 -2.21 -4.53
C GLY A 192 9.96 -2.53 -5.18
N TRP A 193 9.91 -2.87 -6.47
CA TRP A 193 8.67 -3.09 -7.21
C TRP A 193 8.88 -3.72 -8.60
N ALA A 194 7.81 -4.27 -9.18
CA ALA A 194 7.76 -4.75 -10.56
C ALA A 194 6.30 -4.82 -11.06
N ARG A 195 6.12 -5.05 -12.36
CA ARG A 195 4.84 -5.48 -12.92
C ARG A 195 4.96 -6.92 -13.37
N VAL A 196 4.01 -7.74 -12.96
CA VAL A 196 3.89 -9.13 -13.42
C VAL A 196 2.80 -9.15 -14.50
N ASP A 197 3.17 -9.60 -15.69
CA ASP A 197 2.25 -9.78 -16.81
C ASP A 197 1.73 -11.22 -16.78
N LEU A 198 0.40 -11.37 -16.77
CA LEU A 198 -0.29 -12.65 -16.62
C LEU A 198 -1.28 -12.88 -17.76
N ARG A 199 -1.64 -14.15 -17.98
CA ARG A 199 -2.80 -14.53 -18.79
C ARG A 199 -3.69 -15.51 -18.06
N ILE A 200 -5.00 -15.30 -18.18
CA ILE A 200 -6.03 -16.24 -17.73
C ILE A 200 -6.47 -17.04 -18.94
N GLU A 201 -6.23 -18.35 -18.95
CA GLU A 201 -6.64 -19.23 -20.05
C GLU A 201 -8.16 -19.44 -20.04
N ILE A 202 -8.83 -19.17 -21.16
CA ILE A 202 -10.31 -19.24 -21.24
C ILE A 202 -10.85 -20.65 -20.96
N SER A 203 -10.17 -21.69 -21.43
CA SER A 203 -10.67 -23.07 -21.35
C SER A 203 -10.57 -23.68 -19.96
N SER A 204 -9.57 -23.27 -19.17
CA SER A 204 -9.23 -23.90 -17.89
C SER A 204 -9.38 -22.96 -16.69
N GLY A 205 -9.42 -21.65 -16.92
CA GLY A 205 -9.30 -20.62 -15.87
C GLY A 205 -7.92 -20.53 -15.24
N LEU A 206 -6.92 -21.28 -15.74
CA LEU A 206 -5.56 -21.26 -15.17
C LEU A 206 -4.84 -19.95 -15.47
N VAL A 207 -4.05 -19.49 -14.50
CA VAL A 207 -3.26 -18.26 -14.59
C VAL A 207 -1.80 -18.58 -14.91
N TYR A 208 -1.31 -18.01 -16.00
CA TYR A 208 0.07 -18.16 -16.46
C TYR A 208 0.82 -16.84 -16.35
N VAL A 209 2.03 -16.87 -15.79
CA VAL A 209 2.94 -15.73 -15.76
C VAL A 209 3.69 -15.66 -17.08
N ILE A 210 3.57 -14.53 -17.78
CA ILE A 210 4.11 -14.30 -19.12
C ILE A 210 5.45 -13.57 -19.06
N ASP A 211 5.56 -12.59 -18.17
CA ASP A 211 6.74 -11.76 -18.00
C ASP A 211 6.76 -11.08 -16.62
N ILE A 212 7.95 -10.63 -16.21
CA ILE A 212 8.11 -9.73 -15.05
C ILE A 212 8.87 -8.50 -15.53
N CYS A 213 8.14 -7.39 -15.68
CA CYS A 213 8.71 -6.11 -16.02
C CYS A 213 9.30 -5.46 -14.77
N SER A 214 10.62 -5.43 -14.68
CA SER A 214 11.33 -4.82 -13.56
C SER A 214 11.25 -3.29 -13.57
N VAL A 215 10.89 -2.66 -14.70
CA VAL A 215 10.77 -1.19 -14.78
C VAL A 215 9.42 -0.82 -15.37
N PRO A 216 8.33 -0.92 -14.58
CA PRO A 216 7.01 -0.51 -15.02
C PRO A 216 7.00 0.97 -15.42
N MET A 217 6.15 1.31 -16.37
CA MET A 217 6.03 2.66 -16.94
C MET A 217 5.14 3.55 -16.06
N ILE A 218 5.63 3.90 -14.87
CA ILE A 218 4.97 4.90 -14.01
C ILE A 218 5.72 6.24 -14.06
N PHE A 219 5.04 7.32 -13.70
CA PHE A 219 5.50 8.71 -13.81
C PHE A 219 5.57 9.24 -15.25
N TYR A 220 4.72 8.72 -16.14
CA TYR A 220 4.52 9.34 -17.44
C TYR A 220 3.76 10.67 -17.32
N PRO A 221 3.83 11.55 -18.34
CA PRO A 221 3.06 12.79 -18.35
C PRO A 221 1.58 12.55 -18.05
N LYS A 222 0.96 13.49 -17.33
CA LYS A 222 -0.47 13.42 -17.00
C LYS A 222 -1.31 13.24 -18.27
N GLY A 223 -2.31 12.36 -18.20
CA GLY A 223 -3.18 12.05 -19.33
C GLY A 223 -2.69 10.91 -20.23
N ASN A 224 -1.57 10.25 -19.89
CA ASN A 224 -1.18 9.03 -20.57
C ASN A 224 -2.20 7.91 -20.33
N LEU A 225 -2.37 7.05 -21.34
CA LEU A 225 -3.26 5.89 -21.30
C LEU A 225 -2.52 4.59 -20.95
N LEU A 226 -1.30 4.70 -20.41
CA LEU A 226 -0.50 3.54 -20.03
C LEU A 226 -1.03 2.98 -18.71
N GLY A 227 -1.36 1.68 -18.72
CA GLY A 227 -2.02 1.02 -17.58
C GLY A 227 -1.25 1.08 -16.26
N ASP A 228 0.10 1.10 -16.29
CA ASP A 228 0.90 1.06 -15.06
C ASP A 228 0.70 2.32 -14.20
N ASP A 229 0.68 3.50 -14.83
CA ASP A 229 0.51 4.79 -14.15
C ASP A 229 -0.92 4.97 -13.62
N LEU A 230 -1.90 4.40 -14.33
CA LEU A 230 -3.30 4.34 -13.92
C LEU A 230 -3.47 3.64 -12.56
N VAL A 231 -2.77 2.51 -12.35
CA VAL A 231 -2.84 1.75 -11.09
C VAL A 231 -2.35 2.60 -9.92
N ILE A 232 -1.23 3.32 -10.09
CA ILE A 232 -0.67 4.15 -9.02
C ILE A 232 -1.54 5.39 -8.78
N SER A 233 -1.93 6.10 -9.82
CA SER A 233 -2.72 7.33 -9.70
C SER A 233 -4.11 7.09 -9.11
N GLN A 234 -4.77 5.99 -9.45
CA GLN A 234 -6.15 5.75 -9.04
C GLN A 234 -6.31 4.80 -7.86
N ARG A 235 -5.48 3.76 -7.73
CA ARG A 235 -5.69 2.69 -6.73
C ARG A 235 -4.64 2.66 -5.62
N PHE A 236 -3.48 3.30 -5.78
CA PHE A 236 -2.53 3.40 -4.67
C PHE A 236 -2.96 4.52 -3.69
N PRO A 237 -3.17 4.24 -2.40
CA PRO A 237 -3.57 5.28 -1.45
C PRO A 237 -2.48 6.33 -1.29
N GLY A 238 -2.86 7.59 -1.45
CA GLY A 238 -1.96 8.75 -1.49
C GLY A 238 -1.28 8.97 -2.85
N GLY A 239 -1.66 8.20 -3.88
CA GLY A 239 -1.19 8.33 -5.25
C GLY A 239 0.33 8.24 -5.40
N HIS A 240 0.85 8.90 -6.44
CA HIS A 240 2.29 8.94 -6.73
C HIS A 240 3.17 9.46 -5.58
N PRO A 241 2.80 10.53 -4.84
CA PRO A 241 3.62 10.99 -3.71
C PRO A 241 3.79 9.92 -2.63
N ALA A 242 2.69 9.32 -2.17
CA ALA A 242 2.76 8.27 -1.15
C ALA A 242 3.43 6.99 -1.67
N PHE A 243 3.33 6.71 -2.97
CA PHE A 243 4.04 5.61 -3.60
C PHE A 243 5.57 5.75 -3.49
N ILE A 244 6.11 6.94 -3.80
CA ILE A 244 7.55 7.22 -3.62
C ILE A 244 7.96 7.15 -2.15
N ASP A 245 7.18 7.76 -1.27
CA ASP A 245 7.45 7.73 0.17
C ASP A 245 7.44 6.28 0.71
N THR A 246 6.57 5.43 0.17
CA THR A 246 6.55 4.00 0.50
C THR A 246 7.82 3.28 0.07
N LEU A 247 8.33 3.53 -1.14
CA LEU A 247 9.59 2.93 -1.59
C LEU A 247 10.77 3.37 -0.71
N LEU A 248 10.79 4.65 -0.32
CA LEU A 248 11.81 5.19 0.59
C LEU A 248 11.70 4.54 1.97
N ALA A 249 10.51 4.53 2.59
CA ALA A 249 10.28 3.89 3.87
C ALA A 249 10.68 2.41 3.86
N THR A 250 10.29 1.67 2.81
CA THR A 250 10.68 0.27 2.60
C THR A 250 12.20 0.13 2.66
N ARG A 251 12.95 1.00 1.96
CA ARG A 251 14.40 0.92 1.93
C ARG A 251 15.02 1.21 3.31
N GLN A 252 14.54 2.23 4.01
CA GLN A 252 15.02 2.60 5.34
C GLN A 252 14.77 1.48 6.37
N ILE A 253 13.61 0.82 6.29
CA ILE A 253 13.26 -0.36 7.11
C ILE A 253 14.21 -1.53 6.81
N GLN A 254 14.47 -1.83 5.53
CA GLN A 254 15.35 -2.92 5.13
C GLN A 254 16.82 -2.69 5.53
N LEU A 255 17.24 -1.43 5.65
CA LEU A 255 18.57 -1.02 6.11
C LEU A 255 18.66 -0.89 7.65
N GLY A 256 17.52 -0.94 8.36
CA GLY A 256 17.47 -0.83 9.82
C GLY A 256 17.81 0.58 10.34
N GLU A 257 17.63 1.61 9.52
CA GLU A 257 18.06 2.99 9.83
C GLU A 257 17.35 3.56 11.07
N LEU A 258 16.14 3.08 11.38
CA LEU A 258 15.33 3.57 12.50
C LEU A 258 15.59 2.86 13.84
N GLY A 259 16.43 1.82 13.89
CA GLY A 259 16.57 0.97 15.07
C GLY A 259 16.91 1.74 16.35
N ARG A 260 17.86 2.69 16.29
CA ARG A 260 18.26 3.50 17.46
C ARG A 260 17.16 4.46 17.92
N ARG A 261 16.44 5.08 16.97
CA ARG A 261 15.30 5.97 17.23
C ARG A 261 14.18 5.20 17.92
N ASN A 262 13.79 4.06 17.35
CA ASN A 262 12.74 3.20 17.90
C ASN A 262 13.09 2.71 19.32
N ALA A 263 14.32 2.24 19.55
CA ALA A 263 14.76 1.83 20.88
C ALA A 263 14.73 2.97 21.90
N ARG A 264 15.07 4.20 21.48
CA ARG A 264 14.99 5.37 22.37
C ARG A 264 13.56 5.70 22.75
N VAL A 265 12.64 5.72 21.79
CA VAL A 265 11.21 5.99 22.04
C VAL A 265 10.64 4.90 22.96
N ALA A 266 10.93 3.62 22.70
CA ALA A 266 10.53 2.50 23.56
C ALA A 266 10.96 2.73 25.02
N ALA A 267 12.24 3.05 25.24
CA ALA A 267 12.79 3.26 26.57
C ALA A 267 12.18 4.47 27.32
N ILE A 268 11.74 5.51 26.59
CA ILE A 268 11.04 6.65 27.19
C ILE A 268 9.66 6.19 27.68
N TYR A 269 8.91 5.45 26.87
CA TYR A 269 7.57 5.00 27.24
C TYR A 269 7.57 3.88 28.27
N ASP A 270 8.59 3.01 28.27
CA ASP A 270 8.78 2.01 29.33
C ASP A 270 8.87 2.70 30.71
N LYS A 271 9.62 3.81 30.79
CA LYS A 271 9.78 4.59 32.03
C LYS A 271 8.53 5.38 32.43
N ASN A 272 7.70 5.77 31.45
CA ASN A 272 6.55 6.63 31.67
C ASN A 272 5.21 5.88 31.69
N ALA A 273 5.21 4.55 31.56
CA ALA A 273 3.98 3.77 31.40
C ALA A 273 2.99 3.94 32.57
N ILE A 274 3.48 3.96 33.82
CA ILE A 274 2.65 4.20 35.01
C ILE A 274 2.04 5.61 35.01
N HIS A 275 2.84 6.61 34.62
CA HIS A 275 2.37 7.99 34.54
C HIS A 275 1.27 8.12 33.47
N TYR A 276 1.48 7.51 32.31
CA TYR A 276 0.47 7.44 31.25
C TYR A 276 -0.84 6.81 31.72
N GLN A 277 -0.78 5.66 32.40
CA GLN A 277 -1.98 5.02 32.97
C GLN A 277 -2.67 5.90 34.02
N THR A 278 -1.91 6.63 34.82
CA THR A 278 -2.46 7.54 35.82
C THR A 278 -3.26 8.66 35.16
N LEU A 279 -2.76 9.22 34.05
CA LEU A 279 -3.46 10.26 33.28
C LEU A 279 -4.76 9.74 32.66
N ILE A 280 -4.79 8.48 32.20
CA ILE A 280 -6.02 7.82 31.75
C ILE A 280 -7.04 7.75 32.89
N GLN A 281 -6.64 7.21 34.04
CA GLN A 281 -7.54 6.94 35.17
C GLN A 281 -8.14 8.21 35.77
N ARG A 282 -7.38 9.30 35.81
CA ARG A 282 -7.89 10.58 36.34
C ARG A 282 -8.86 11.28 35.40
N GLY A 283 -8.91 10.89 34.12
CA GLY A 283 -9.68 11.62 33.10
C GLY A 283 -9.18 13.06 32.91
N ASP A 284 -7.94 13.32 33.31
CA ASP A 284 -7.33 14.66 33.30
C ASP A 284 -7.06 15.14 31.87
N VAL A 285 -7.07 14.24 30.90
CA VAL A 285 -6.85 14.54 29.49
C VAL A 285 -8.16 14.39 28.71
N LYS A 286 -8.66 15.50 28.17
CA LYS A 286 -9.85 15.55 27.28
C LYS A 286 -9.78 14.55 26.12
N PHE A 287 -8.56 14.15 25.76
CA PHE A 287 -8.25 13.12 24.79
C PHE A 287 -8.96 11.77 25.04
N PHE A 288 -9.02 11.31 26.29
CA PHE A 288 -9.65 10.02 26.60
C PHE A 288 -11.18 10.07 26.51
N THR A 289 -11.78 11.22 26.86
CA THR A 289 -13.21 11.46 26.68
C THR A 289 -13.63 11.44 25.21
N PHE A 290 -12.76 11.91 24.32
CA PHE A 290 -13.03 11.85 22.88
C PHE A 290 -13.09 10.40 22.36
N ARG A 291 -12.18 9.52 22.80
CA ARG A 291 -12.23 8.09 22.45
C ARG A 291 -13.52 7.43 22.92
N GLN A 292 -14.01 7.78 24.11
CA GLN A 292 -15.33 7.32 24.61
C GLN A 292 -16.47 7.73 23.67
N ALA A 293 -16.46 8.98 23.21
CA ALA A 293 -17.45 9.44 22.24
C ALA A 293 -17.36 8.61 20.94
N LEU A 294 -16.16 8.41 20.38
CA LEU A 294 -15.97 7.61 19.16
C LEU A 294 -16.55 6.20 19.29
N VAL A 295 -16.24 5.51 20.39
CA VAL A 295 -16.73 4.14 20.64
C VAL A 295 -18.26 4.09 20.75
N SER A 296 -18.89 5.15 21.25
CA SER A 296 -20.36 5.22 21.32
C SER A 296 -21.05 5.50 19.98
N MET A 297 -20.31 6.03 18.99
CA MET A 297 -20.88 6.51 17.72
C MET A 297 -20.58 5.60 16.54
N PHE A 298 -19.49 4.84 16.60
CA PHE A 298 -19.03 4.02 15.50
C PHE A 298 -19.03 2.53 15.87
N GLU A 299 -19.26 1.72 14.84
CA GLU A 299 -19.25 0.26 14.93
C GLU A 299 -17.80 -0.23 14.83
N PHE A 300 -17.39 -1.09 15.76
CA PHE A 300 -16.03 -1.66 15.82
C PHE A 300 -16.04 -3.18 16.06
N SER A 301 -17.14 -3.88 15.76
CA SER A 301 -17.21 -5.34 15.95
C SER A 301 -16.54 -6.09 14.80
N GLY A 302 -15.96 -7.23 15.14
CA GLY A 302 -15.09 -7.99 14.23
C GLY A 302 -13.62 -7.83 14.63
N THR A 303 -12.73 -7.87 13.66
CA THR A 303 -11.27 -7.81 13.89
C THR A 303 -10.78 -6.36 13.92
N VAL A 304 -10.05 -6.00 14.98
CA VAL A 304 -9.49 -4.65 15.17
C VAL A 304 -7.98 -4.73 15.29
N LEU A 305 -7.26 -3.94 14.49
CA LEU A 305 -5.83 -3.67 14.70
C LEU A 305 -5.65 -2.33 15.39
N ASP A 306 -5.13 -2.35 16.61
CA ASP A 306 -4.83 -1.15 17.40
C ASP A 306 -3.32 -0.86 17.37
N MET A 307 -2.94 0.12 16.58
CA MET A 307 -1.56 0.56 16.39
C MET A 307 -1.17 1.59 17.45
N ALA A 308 -0.03 1.38 18.10
CA ALA A 308 0.38 2.10 19.30
C ALA A 308 -0.67 1.94 20.43
N CYS A 309 -1.01 0.68 20.73
CA CYS A 309 -2.10 0.35 21.67
C CYS A 309 -1.81 0.77 23.13
N GLY A 310 -0.56 1.12 23.46
CA GLY A 310 -0.15 1.62 24.77
C GLY A 310 -0.53 0.63 25.88
N THR A 311 -1.21 1.14 26.90
CA THR A 311 -1.65 0.33 28.05
C THR A 311 -2.94 -0.46 27.81
N GLY A 312 -3.48 -0.44 26.58
CA GLY A 312 -4.68 -1.19 26.21
C GLY A 312 -6.02 -0.48 26.48
N TYR A 313 -5.99 0.83 26.73
CA TYR A 313 -7.19 1.61 27.09
C TYR A 313 -8.31 1.52 26.04
N PHE A 314 -7.97 1.52 24.75
CA PHE A 314 -8.99 1.47 23.70
C PHE A 314 -9.73 0.12 23.70
N GLY A 315 -9.01 -1.00 23.85
CA GLY A 315 -9.64 -2.31 23.91
C GLY A 315 -10.47 -2.54 25.17
N GLU A 316 -10.07 -1.98 26.31
CA GLU A 316 -10.92 -1.92 27.50
C GLU A 316 -12.23 -1.16 27.21
N LEU A 317 -12.12 0.01 26.59
CA LEU A 317 -13.25 0.86 26.26
C LEU A 317 -14.24 0.17 25.30
N LEU A 318 -13.76 -0.52 24.27
CA LEU A 318 -14.63 -1.28 23.36
C LEU A 318 -15.46 -2.33 24.11
N HIS A 319 -14.80 -3.15 24.93
CA HIS A 319 -15.49 -4.21 25.68
C HIS A 319 -16.43 -3.68 26.76
N GLN A 320 -16.08 -2.59 27.44
CA GLN A 320 -16.96 -1.92 28.41
C GLN A 320 -18.26 -1.42 27.75
N ASN A 321 -18.21 -1.05 26.48
CA ASN A 321 -19.39 -0.64 25.70
C ASN A 321 -20.11 -1.84 25.04
N GLY A 322 -19.76 -3.08 25.40
CA GLY A 322 -20.39 -4.28 24.87
C GLY A 322 -20.06 -4.60 23.41
N ILE A 323 -19.05 -3.94 22.82
CA ILE A 323 -18.63 -4.18 21.44
C ILE A 323 -17.89 -5.52 21.38
N LYS A 324 -18.29 -6.35 20.40
CA LYS A 324 -17.70 -7.67 20.16
C LYS A 324 -16.49 -7.53 19.22
N ALA A 325 -15.41 -6.98 19.76
CA ALA A 325 -14.16 -6.78 19.03
C ALA A 325 -13.13 -7.86 19.37
N GLU A 326 -12.44 -8.36 18.36
CA GLU A 326 -11.26 -9.19 18.48
C GLU A 326 -10.03 -8.33 18.19
N ILE A 327 -9.27 -7.99 19.23
CA ILE A 327 -8.30 -6.90 19.16
C ILE A 327 -6.88 -7.46 19.08
N THR A 328 -6.14 -7.09 18.04
CA THR A 328 -4.71 -7.30 17.92
C THR A 328 -4.01 -5.96 18.14
N GLY A 329 -2.97 -5.93 18.98
CA GLY A 329 -2.21 -4.72 19.27
C GLY A 329 -0.85 -4.71 18.58
N ILE A 330 -0.38 -3.52 18.21
CA ILE A 330 1.03 -3.23 17.93
C ILE A 330 1.51 -2.19 18.94
N GLU A 331 2.60 -2.48 19.64
CA GLU A 331 3.21 -1.54 20.60
C GLU A 331 4.73 -1.64 20.57
N LEU A 332 5.40 -0.49 20.67
CA LEU A 332 6.85 -0.40 20.67
C LEU A 332 7.44 -0.61 22.07
N SER A 333 6.76 -0.15 23.12
CA SER A 333 7.18 -0.22 24.52
C SER A 333 6.67 -1.48 25.22
N THR A 334 7.58 -2.35 25.66
CA THR A 334 7.18 -3.53 26.45
C THR A 334 6.63 -3.17 27.82
N GLY A 335 7.07 -2.05 28.41
CA GLY A 335 6.55 -1.54 29.68
C GLY A 335 5.06 -1.21 29.62
N MET A 336 4.59 -0.70 28.48
CA MET A 336 3.17 -0.42 28.22
C MET A 336 2.32 -1.69 28.19
N LEU A 337 2.90 -2.85 27.89
CA LEU A 337 2.17 -4.11 27.78
C LEU A 337 1.91 -4.82 29.11
N ASN A 338 2.45 -4.29 30.21
CA ASN A 338 2.32 -4.90 31.53
C ASN A 338 0.97 -4.65 32.22
N PHE A 339 0.09 -3.85 31.59
CA PHE A 339 -1.17 -3.42 32.20
C PHE A 339 -2.29 -4.46 32.03
N PRO A 340 -3.23 -4.57 33.00
CA PRO A 340 -4.29 -5.58 32.95
C PRO A 340 -5.16 -5.51 31.69
N ALA A 341 -5.42 -4.31 31.17
CA ALA A 341 -6.26 -4.14 29.99
C ALA A 341 -5.71 -4.87 28.75
N ILE A 342 -4.38 -4.93 28.58
CA ILE A 342 -3.75 -5.70 27.51
C ILE A 342 -4.10 -7.19 27.62
N LYS A 343 -3.92 -7.78 28.81
CA LYS A 343 -4.18 -9.22 29.04
C LYS A 343 -5.67 -9.57 28.93
N ASN A 344 -6.53 -8.65 29.33
CA ASN A 344 -7.97 -8.90 29.44
C ASN A 344 -8.72 -8.66 28.12
N HIS A 345 -8.19 -7.80 27.24
CA HIS A 345 -8.93 -7.32 26.07
C HIS A 345 -8.23 -7.53 24.73
N TYR A 346 -6.95 -7.91 24.70
CA TYR A 346 -6.19 -8.10 23.46
C TYR A 346 -5.82 -9.56 23.25
N ARG A 347 -5.75 -9.98 21.98
CA ARG A 347 -5.11 -11.22 21.59
C ARG A 347 -3.64 -11.18 21.97
N CYS A 348 -3.23 -12.18 22.75
CA CYS A 348 -1.85 -12.34 23.17
C CYS A 348 -1.16 -13.46 22.34
N PRO A 349 0.13 -13.29 21.97
CA PRO A 349 0.97 -12.14 22.27
C PRO A 349 0.64 -10.91 21.41
N VAL A 350 0.72 -9.72 22.03
CA VAL A 350 0.70 -8.43 21.31
C VAL A 350 1.97 -8.32 20.47
N MET A 351 1.88 -7.69 19.29
CA MET A 351 3.03 -7.52 18.41
C MET A 351 3.95 -6.42 18.94
N VAL A 352 5.16 -6.79 19.37
CA VAL A 352 6.14 -5.83 19.91
C VAL A 352 7.06 -5.31 18.82
N GLY A 353 7.05 -4.01 18.58
CA GLY A 353 7.95 -3.37 17.63
C GLY A 353 7.41 -2.08 17.01
N PRO A 354 8.17 -1.48 16.08
CA PRO A 354 7.77 -0.25 15.41
C PRO A 354 6.57 -0.46 14.49
N MET A 355 5.55 0.38 14.65
CA MET A 355 4.29 0.27 13.89
C MET A 355 4.52 0.33 12.38
N GLN A 356 5.48 1.17 11.94
CA GLN A 356 5.83 1.37 10.53
C GLN A 356 6.50 0.16 9.88
N GLU A 357 7.01 -0.80 10.66
CA GLU A 357 7.52 -2.08 10.13
C GLU A 357 6.45 -3.17 10.22
N LEU A 358 5.77 -3.26 11.36
CA LEU A 358 4.81 -4.32 11.64
C LEU A 358 3.55 -4.23 10.78
N ILE A 359 3.06 -3.01 10.49
CA ILE A 359 1.90 -2.82 9.62
C ILE A 359 2.17 -3.30 8.18
N MET A 360 3.43 -3.26 7.74
CA MET A 360 3.80 -3.61 6.37
C MET A 360 3.64 -5.12 6.09
N VAL A 361 3.70 -5.94 7.14
CA VAL A 361 3.53 -7.40 7.07
C VAL A 361 2.24 -7.88 7.73
N ALA A 362 1.40 -6.96 8.20
CA ALA A 362 0.12 -7.28 8.82
C ALA A 362 -0.88 -7.83 7.78
N ASN A 363 -1.84 -8.63 8.28
CA ASN A 363 -3.01 -9.09 7.54
C ASN A 363 -4.10 -8.02 7.50
N GLU A 364 -5.19 -8.31 6.79
CA GLU A 364 -6.37 -7.44 6.75
C GLU A 364 -7.20 -7.53 8.04
N TYR A 365 -7.76 -6.40 8.44
CA TYR A 365 -8.62 -6.25 9.62
C TYR A 365 -9.91 -5.52 9.23
N ASP A 366 -10.98 -5.74 9.97
CA ASP A 366 -12.22 -4.99 9.76
C ASP A 366 -12.01 -3.52 10.10
N HIS A 367 -11.35 -3.25 11.24
CA HIS A 367 -11.06 -1.91 11.69
C HIS A 367 -9.57 -1.75 11.97
N ILE A 368 -8.99 -0.62 11.58
CA ILE A 368 -7.63 -0.24 11.96
C ILE A 368 -7.68 1.10 12.69
N VAL A 369 -7.12 1.13 13.89
CA VAL A 369 -7.07 2.33 14.73
C VAL A 369 -5.65 2.71 15.11
N CYS A 370 -5.40 4.00 15.29
CA CYS A 370 -4.12 4.51 15.79
C CYS A 370 -4.30 5.83 16.53
N PHE A 371 -4.09 5.84 17.85
CA PHE A 371 -4.31 7.03 18.68
C PHE A 371 -3.04 7.45 19.42
N GLY A 372 -2.56 8.67 19.18
CA GLY A 372 -1.37 9.23 19.82
C GLY A 372 -0.03 8.60 19.40
N GLY A 373 0.03 7.94 18.24
CA GLY A 373 1.23 7.27 17.74
C GLY A 373 1.83 7.86 16.46
N LEU A 374 1.02 8.51 15.62
CA LEU A 374 1.44 8.91 14.27
C LEU A 374 2.44 10.08 14.26
N HIS A 375 2.50 10.88 15.32
CA HIS A 375 3.51 11.96 15.44
C HIS A 375 4.94 11.42 15.63
N PHE A 376 5.12 10.14 15.97
CA PHE A 376 6.44 9.50 16.01
C PHE A 376 6.98 9.14 14.63
N LEU A 377 6.19 9.31 13.58
CA LEU A 377 6.58 9.03 12.20
C LEU A 377 6.98 10.34 11.52
N ASP A 378 8.11 10.34 10.81
CA ASP A 378 8.35 11.40 9.83
C ASP A 378 7.42 11.25 8.63
N ARG A 379 7.34 12.28 7.79
CA ARG A 379 6.44 12.31 6.62
C ARG A 379 6.53 11.07 5.75
N ILE A 380 7.74 10.56 5.50
CA ILE A 380 7.97 9.39 4.63
C ILE A 380 7.30 8.16 5.23
N HIS A 381 7.59 7.86 6.50
CA HIS A 381 6.98 6.72 7.18
C HIS A 381 5.49 6.92 7.46
N PHE A 382 5.04 8.14 7.71
CA PHE A 382 3.64 8.48 7.90
C PHE A 382 2.83 8.15 6.64
N ASN A 383 3.26 8.62 5.47
CA ASN A 383 2.58 8.33 4.20
C ASN A 383 2.58 6.84 3.87
N ALA A 384 3.70 6.15 4.10
CA ALA A 384 3.78 4.70 3.91
C ALA A 384 2.83 3.92 4.85
N VAL A 385 2.75 4.33 6.12
CA VAL A 385 1.85 3.74 7.11
C VAL A 385 0.40 3.98 6.73
N LEU A 386 0.02 5.21 6.37
CA LEU A 386 -1.33 5.50 5.89
C LEU A 386 -1.66 4.65 4.67
N ALA A 387 -0.78 4.61 3.66
CA ALA A 387 -1.00 3.80 2.47
C ALA A 387 -1.27 2.34 2.82
N ARG A 388 -0.50 1.78 3.76
CA ARG A 388 -0.70 0.41 4.20
C ARG A 388 -2.00 0.19 4.98
N ILE A 389 -2.38 1.11 5.88
CA ILE A 389 -3.64 1.03 6.62
C ILE A 389 -4.84 1.05 5.66
N PHE A 390 -4.80 1.92 4.64
CA PHE A 390 -5.82 1.96 3.60
C PHE A 390 -5.94 0.66 2.82
N MET A 391 -4.84 -0.05 2.59
CA MET A 391 -4.86 -1.35 1.91
C MET A 391 -5.42 -2.47 2.78
N LEU A 392 -5.27 -2.39 4.11
CA LEU A 392 -5.56 -3.48 5.04
C LEU A 392 -6.94 -3.42 5.70
N ALA A 393 -7.54 -2.23 5.80
CA ALA A 393 -8.84 -2.07 6.45
C ALA A 393 -9.99 -2.49 5.52
N ARG A 394 -10.90 -3.32 6.05
CA ARG A 394 -12.12 -3.76 5.33
C ARG A 394 -13.36 -2.92 5.61
N LYS A 395 -13.46 -2.30 6.80
CA LYS A 395 -14.65 -1.53 7.22
C LYS A 395 -14.36 -0.11 7.72
N SER A 396 -13.34 0.10 8.54
CA SER A 396 -13.03 1.47 8.97
C SER A 396 -11.58 1.71 9.33
N ILE A 397 -11.20 2.98 9.21
CA ILE A 397 -9.90 3.50 9.63
C ILE A 397 -10.19 4.67 10.58
N THR A 398 -9.59 4.65 11.77
CA THR A 398 -9.77 5.72 12.75
C THR A 398 -8.44 6.09 13.38
N PHE A 399 -7.96 7.30 13.14
CA PHE A 399 -6.71 7.74 13.73
C PHE A 399 -6.76 9.19 14.17
N GLU A 400 -5.84 9.51 15.07
CA GLU A 400 -5.58 10.87 15.54
C GLU A 400 -4.29 11.40 14.92
N ILE A 401 -4.27 12.68 14.58
CA ILE A 401 -3.05 13.41 14.28
C ILE A 401 -2.92 14.56 15.27
N ASP A 402 -1.80 14.55 15.97
CA ASP A 402 -1.42 15.63 16.85
C ASP A 402 -1.00 16.86 16.03
N ASP A 403 -1.69 17.98 16.21
CA ASP A 403 -1.26 19.27 15.67
C ASP A 403 -0.20 19.88 16.62
N LEU A 404 1.05 19.49 16.36
CA LEU A 404 2.20 19.86 17.16
C LEU A 404 2.85 21.14 16.63
N ASN A 405 2.93 22.18 17.45
CA ASN A 405 3.70 23.37 17.11
C ASN A 405 5.22 23.18 17.29
N ASP A 406 6.01 24.00 16.60
CA ASP A 406 7.47 23.94 16.63
C ASP A 406 8.07 24.09 18.03
N SER A 407 7.43 24.90 18.89
CA SER A 407 7.88 25.09 20.28
C SER A 407 7.75 23.80 21.10
N TYR A 408 6.71 23.01 20.88
CA TYR A 408 6.53 21.71 21.51
C TYR A 408 7.55 20.69 20.98
N ILE A 409 7.75 20.65 19.65
CA ILE A 409 8.72 19.77 19.01
C ILE A 409 10.13 20.07 19.54
N ALA A 410 10.53 21.34 19.56
CA ALA A 410 11.84 21.77 20.09
C ALA A 410 12.03 21.42 21.57
N ARG A 411 10.99 21.58 22.40
CA ARG A 411 11.04 21.23 23.83
C ARG A 411 11.17 19.73 24.05
N THR A 412 10.39 18.93 23.33
CA THR A 412 10.47 17.47 23.38
C THR A 412 11.88 17.01 23.00
N LYS A 413 12.39 17.55 21.89
CA LYS A 413 13.73 17.31 21.40
C LYS A 413 14.80 17.67 22.44
N GLY A 414 14.68 18.82 23.10
CA GLY A 414 15.58 19.23 24.18
C GLY A 414 15.53 18.31 25.41
N LYS A 415 14.33 17.81 25.77
CA LYS A 415 14.12 16.93 26.92
C LYS A 415 14.59 15.49 26.67
N TYR A 416 14.29 14.95 25.49
CA TYR A 416 14.45 13.52 25.21
C TYR A 416 15.57 13.19 24.23
N GLY A 417 16.16 14.20 23.59
CA GLY A 417 17.26 14.12 22.64
C GLY A 417 16.80 13.99 21.18
N GLU A 418 17.76 14.13 20.26
CA GLU A 418 17.57 14.04 18.78
C GLU A 418 16.88 12.75 18.32
N LEU A 419 17.09 11.65 19.06
CA LEU A 419 16.52 10.34 18.73
C LEU A 419 15.04 10.20 19.11
N CYS A 420 14.43 11.18 19.78
CA CYS A 420 12.99 11.23 20.06
C CYS A 420 12.32 12.22 19.10
N TYR A 421 12.08 11.75 17.88
CA TYR A 421 11.43 12.57 16.86
C TYR A 421 9.93 12.70 17.13
N ASN A 422 9.43 13.93 17.04
CA ASN A 422 8.01 14.26 16.94
C ASN A 422 7.80 15.14 15.70
N GLY A 423 6.93 14.71 14.79
CA GLY A 423 6.57 15.43 13.58
C GLY A 423 5.14 15.92 13.62
N ASN A 424 4.89 17.10 13.05
CA ASN A 424 3.54 17.53 12.73
C ASN A 424 3.17 16.98 11.34
N ASN A 425 2.24 16.02 11.32
CA ASN A 425 1.80 15.34 10.11
C ASN A 425 0.45 15.86 9.57
N VAL A 426 -0.08 16.97 10.10
CA VAL A 426 -1.37 17.53 9.66
C VAL A 426 -1.37 17.79 8.16
N ASN A 427 -0.38 18.56 7.67
CA ASN A 427 -0.27 18.86 6.23
C ASN A 427 -0.09 17.60 5.36
N ALA A 428 0.61 16.58 5.88
CA ALA A 428 0.81 15.34 5.15
C ALA A 428 -0.50 14.57 5.00
N ALA A 429 -1.33 14.56 6.05
CA ALA A 429 -2.64 13.91 6.03
C ALA A 429 -3.64 14.66 5.15
N GLU A 430 -3.67 15.99 5.21
CA GLU A 430 -4.53 16.80 4.34
C GLU A 430 -4.18 16.62 2.86
N ALA A 431 -2.89 16.46 2.54
CA ALA A 431 -2.43 16.19 1.18
C ALA A 431 -2.61 14.73 0.74
N PHE A 432 -2.93 13.81 1.66
CA PHE A 432 -3.01 12.39 1.37
C PHE A 432 -4.30 12.08 0.59
N SER A 433 -4.20 11.68 -0.67
CA SER A 433 -5.38 11.35 -1.48
C SER A 433 -5.93 9.96 -1.15
N THR A 434 -7.24 9.81 -1.04
CA THR A 434 -7.86 8.48 -0.94
C THR A 434 -7.94 7.81 -2.32
N PRO A 435 -7.80 6.47 -2.42
CA PRO A 435 -7.97 5.76 -3.69
C PRO A 435 -9.36 5.97 -4.30
N PHE A 436 -9.41 6.05 -5.63
CA PHE A 436 -10.66 6.06 -6.39
C PHE A 436 -11.48 4.79 -6.11
N GLY A 437 -12.81 4.93 -6.01
CA GLY A 437 -13.74 3.81 -5.75
C GLY A 437 -13.84 3.34 -4.29
N ARG A 438 -12.91 3.69 -3.39
CA ARG A 438 -13.04 3.41 -1.95
C ARG A 438 -13.84 4.45 -1.16
N ALA A 439 -14.18 5.58 -1.78
CA ALA A 439 -14.95 6.66 -1.17
C ALA A 439 -16.32 6.95 -1.83
N HIS A 440 -16.76 6.16 -2.82
CA HIS A 440 -17.98 6.45 -3.58
C HIS A 440 -19.20 5.63 -3.10
N ASN A 441 -19.97 6.19 -2.16
CA ASN A 441 -21.43 6.33 -2.25
C ASN A 441 -22.05 6.79 -0.92
N SER A 442 -22.93 7.79 -1.04
CA SER A 442 -23.52 8.60 0.03
C SER A 442 -24.55 7.87 0.90
N ASN A 443 -24.47 8.12 2.21
CA ASN A 443 -25.63 8.35 3.09
C ASN A 443 -25.27 9.58 3.96
N VAL A 444 -25.12 10.72 3.28
CA VAL A 444 -24.63 12.00 3.83
C VAL A 444 -25.51 12.52 4.97
N THR A 445 -26.78 12.14 5.05
CA THR A 445 -27.72 12.69 6.03
C THR A 445 -27.47 12.17 7.45
N THR A 446 -27.04 10.90 7.63
CA THR A 446 -26.86 10.32 8.97
C THR A 446 -25.51 10.67 9.58
N CYS A 447 -24.45 10.79 8.75
CA CYS A 447 -23.12 11.14 9.23
C CYS A 447 -23.03 12.60 9.68
N LYS A 448 -23.69 13.53 8.95
CA LYS A 448 -23.68 14.96 9.30
C LYS A 448 -24.34 15.26 10.65
N HIS A 449 -25.46 14.59 10.98
CA HIS A 449 -26.12 14.74 12.29
C HIS A 449 -25.26 14.20 13.43
N HIS A 450 -24.53 13.09 13.22
CA HIS A 450 -23.60 12.58 14.21
C HIS A 450 -22.37 13.49 14.37
N ILE A 451 -21.82 14.05 13.29
CA ILE A 451 -20.71 15.03 13.33
C ILE A 451 -21.11 16.29 14.09
N GLU A 452 -22.27 16.86 13.80
CA GLU A 452 -22.79 18.01 14.53
C GLU A 452 -23.02 17.65 16.00
N ALA A 453 -23.51 16.45 16.30
CA ALA A 453 -23.59 15.95 17.67
C ALA A 453 -22.21 15.79 18.33
N VAL A 454 -21.16 15.36 17.61
CA VAL A 454 -19.78 15.26 18.13
C VAL A 454 -19.23 16.65 18.44
N LEU A 455 -19.32 17.58 17.50
CA LEU A 455 -18.86 18.96 17.67
C LEU A 455 -19.68 19.67 18.75
N HIS A 456 -20.97 19.36 18.87
CA HIS A 456 -21.83 19.89 19.94
C HIS A 456 -21.54 19.25 21.30
N LEU A 457 -21.21 17.95 21.36
CA LEU A 457 -20.80 17.25 22.57
C LEU A 457 -19.42 17.75 23.02
N LEU A 458 -18.46 17.85 22.10
CA LEU A 458 -17.12 18.38 22.33
C LEU A 458 -17.16 19.84 22.77
N SER A 459 -17.96 20.69 22.11
CA SER A 459 -18.13 22.09 22.54
C SER A 459 -18.83 22.21 23.90
N ARG A 460 -19.77 21.31 24.24
CA ARG A 460 -20.36 21.24 25.58
C ARG A 460 -19.35 20.77 26.63
N LEU A 461 -18.54 19.75 26.32
CA LEU A 461 -17.47 19.26 27.20
C LEU A 461 -16.39 20.32 27.44
N VAL A 462 -16.09 21.14 26.42
CA VAL A 462 -15.19 22.31 26.54
C VAL A 462 -15.81 23.39 27.44
N LYS A 463 -17.13 23.66 27.33
CA LYS A 463 -17.84 24.67 28.11
C LYS A 463 -18.15 24.25 29.57
N LEU A 464 -18.39 22.97 29.84
CA LEU A 464 -18.77 22.48 31.18
C LEU A 464 -17.63 22.50 32.21
N LYS A 465 -16.36 22.60 31.77
CA LYS A 465 -15.19 22.66 32.67
C LYS A 465 -14.54 24.06 32.77
N SER A 466 -15.05 25.07 32.07
CA SER A 466 -14.60 26.46 32.23
C SER A 466 -15.38 27.17 33.35
N SER A 467 -15.18 26.76 34.60
CA SER A 467 -15.54 27.59 35.75
C SER A 467 -14.45 28.65 35.97
N PRO A 468 -14.80 29.93 36.24
CA PRO A 468 -13.83 31.00 36.34
C PRO A 468 -13.17 30.99 37.72
N SER A 469 -12.18 30.13 37.93
CA SER A 469 -11.28 30.27 39.08
C SER A 469 -9.85 29.89 38.71
N ARG A 470 -9.05 30.96 38.50
CA ARG A 470 -7.58 31.02 38.44
C ARG A 470 -6.86 30.20 37.35
N GLY A 471 -6.58 30.91 36.24
CA GLY A 471 -5.30 30.87 35.51
C GLY A 471 -5.05 29.66 34.60
N ALA A 472 -4.90 29.94 33.30
CA ALA A 472 -4.60 29.03 32.19
C ALA A 472 -5.76 28.15 31.70
N GLY A 473 -6.67 28.78 30.94
CA GLY A 473 -7.63 28.06 30.10
C GLY A 473 -6.93 27.36 28.94
N VAL A 474 -7.05 26.03 28.88
CA VAL A 474 -6.56 25.19 27.77
C VAL A 474 -7.63 25.16 26.68
N ASN A 475 -7.39 25.89 25.58
CA ASN A 475 -8.12 25.69 24.32
C ASN A 475 -7.50 24.50 23.60
N ALA A 476 -8.16 23.34 23.69
CA ALA A 476 -7.95 22.25 22.76
C ALA A 476 -8.95 22.44 21.62
N GLN A 477 -8.46 22.59 20.39
CA GLN A 477 -9.31 22.56 19.20
C GLN A 477 -9.28 21.15 18.64
N TYR A 478 -10.47 20.60 18.39
CA TYR A 478 -10.65 19.32 17.73
C TYR A 478 -11.18 19.63 16.34
N THR A 479 -10.48 19.16 15.30
CA THR A 479 -11.03 19.17 13.94
C THR A 479 -11.31 17.74 13.53
N LEU A 480 -12.59 17.41 13.41
CA LEU A 480 -13.05 16.11 12.93
C LEU A 480 -13.19 16.21 11.41
N HIS A 481 -12.36 15.47 10.67
CA HIS A 481 -12.52 15.29 9.24
C HIS A 481 -13.05 13.89 9.00
N ILE A 482 -14.20 13.81 8.36
CA ILE A 482 -14.73 12.55 7.82
C ILE A 482 -14.53 12.62 6.32
N TRP A 483 -13.79 11.66 5.76
CA TRP A 483 -13.71 11.51 4.32
C TRP A 483 -15.00 10.84 3.84
N ASP A 484 -15.88 11.64 3.26
CA ASP A 484 -17.06 11.21 2.52
C ASP A 484 -17.05 12.00 1.21
N SER A 485 -16.91 11.34 0.06
CA SER A 485 -16.77 12.08 -1.20
C SER A 485 -18.13 12.60 -1.64
N GLN A 486 -18.31 13.91 -1.58
CA GLN A 486 -19.30 14.62 -2.37
C GLN A 486 -18.56 15.31 -3.52
N GLU A 487 -18.73 14.83 -4.75
CA GLU A 487 -18.60 15.65 -5.95
C GLU A 487 -19.66 15.22 -6.96
N ASP A 488 -20.53 16.18 -7.30
CA ASP A 488 -21.59 16.06 -8.27
C ASP A 488 -21.00 15.89 -9.68
N SER A 489 -21.14 14.69 -10.27
CA SER A 489 -21.14 14.55 -11.72
C SER A 489 -22.47 13.98 -12.16
N HIS A 490 -23.32 14.85 -12.73
CA HIS A 490 -24.53 14.47 -13.43
C HIS A 490 -24.23 13.43 -14.52
N ASN A 491 -24.49 12.15 -14.25
CA ASN A 491 -24.63 11.15 -15.30
C ASN A 491 -25.67 10.08 -14.89
N PRO A 492 -26.89 10.09 -15.45
CA PRO A 492 -27.98 9.21 -15.01
C PRO A 492 -28.03 7.94 -15.86
N SER A 493 -27.04 7.06 -15.75
CA SER A 493 -27.20 5.70 -16.29
C SER A 493 -26.12 4.76 -15.75
N LEU A 494 -26.39 4.11 -14.61
CA LEU A 494 -25.93 2.76 -14.24
C LEU A 494 -26.42 2.50 -12.80
N GLN A 495 -27.46 1.67 -12.68
CA GLN A 495 -27.86 1.09 -11.40
C GLN A 495 -26.96 -0.12 -11.14
N ASP A 496 -25.94 0.04 -10.32
CA ASP A 496 -25.11 -1.08 -9.87
C ASP A 496 -25.74 -1.79 -8.67
N SER A 497 -25.78 -3.12 -8.77
CA SER A 497 -26.43 -4.04 -7.84
C SER A 497 -25.42 -4.89 -7.06
N HIS A 498 -24.24 -4.37 -6.72
CA HIS A 498 -23.33 -5.03 -5.77
C HIS A 498 -22.58 -3.98 -4.94
N SER A 499 -22.85 -3.92 -3.63
CA SER A 499 -22.23 -2.96 -2.72
C SER A 499 -20.85 -3.48 -2.28
N SER A 500 -19.78 -2.92 -2.83
CA SER A 500 -18.44 -3.06 -2.24
C SER A 500 -18.43 -2.58 -0.78
N PRO A 501 -17.63 -3.21 0.11
CA PRO A 501 -17.59 -2.84 1.51
C PRO A 501 -17.16 -1.37 1.67
N ARG A 502 -18.01 -0.60 2.36
CA ARG A 502 -17.80 0.83 2.62
C ARG A 502 -16.76 0.98 3.73
N VAL A 503 -15.69 1.73 3.47
CA VAL A 503 -14.71 2.09 4.50
C VAL A 503 -15.04 3.47 5.05
N SER A 504 -15.45 3.55 6.32
CA SER A 504 -15.61 4.84 7.00
C SER A 504 -14.26 5.33 7.53
N ILE A 505 -13.90 6.58 7.23
CA ILE A 505 -12.64 7.18 7.67
C ILE A 505 -12.94 8.33 8.62
N VAL A 506 -12.36 8.26 9.81
CA VAL A 506 -12.49 9.30 10.83
C VAL A 506 -11.10 9.77 11.23
N PHE A 507 -10.77 11.02 10.87
CA PHE A 507 -9.55 11.70 11.31
C PHE A 507 -9.91 12.79 12.32
N VAL A 508 -9.17 12.84 13.43
CA VAL A 508 -9.26 13.92 14.41
C VAL A 508 -7.93 14.61 14.57
N SER A 509 -7.89 15.90 14.24
CA SER A 509 -6.80 16.80 14.59
C SER A 509 -6.99 17.27 16.02
N THR A 510 -5.98 17.14 16.86
CA THR A 510 -5.99 17.71 18.22
C THR A 510 -4.90 18.76 18.34
N SER A 511 -5.29 20.02 18.56
CA SER A 511 -4.32 21.06 18.93
C SER A 511 -4.02 20.98 20.43
N LEU A 512 -2.77 20.66 20.77
CA LEU A 512 -2.34 20.59 22.16
C LEU A 512 -1.93 21.98 22.66
N SER A 513 -2.62 22.48 23.69
CA SER A 513 -2.07 23.52 24.57
C SER A 513 -1.29 22.86 25.73
N PRO A 514 0.01 23.16 25.94
CA PRO A 514 1.00 22.13 26.33
C PRO A 514 1.27 22.00 27.84
N GLN A 515 0.39 22.47 28.72
CA GLN A 515 0.80 22.66 30.12
C GLN A 515 0.79 21.39 31.00
N TYR A 516 0.08 20.33 30.61
CA TYR A 516 -0.24 19.24 31.55
C TYR A 516 0.57 17.94 31.40
N PHE A 517 1.10 17.61 30.21
CA PHE A 517 1.80 16.32 30.04
C PHE A 517 3.24 16.29 30.56
N LEU A 518 3.86 17.45 30.82
CA LEU A 518 5.31 17.54 30.97
C LEU A 518 5.79 18.36 32.18
N SER A 519 4.89 18.88 33.02
CA SER A 519 5.24 19.86 34.07
C SER A 519 5.41 19.31 35.48
N GLN A 520 5.19 18.01 35.75
CA GLN A 520 5.40 17.47 37.10
C GLN A 520 6.20 16.18 37.07
N SER A 521 7.51 16.31 37.31
CA SER A 521 8.23 15.26 38.05
C SER A 521 7.90 15.48 39.53
N PRO A 522 7.64 14.45 40.35
CA PRO A 522 7.61 14.66 41.79
C PRO A 522 9.01 15.05 42.27
N PRO A 523 9.13 15.84 43.37
CA PRO A 523 10.41 16.13 43.99
C PRO A 523 11.13 14.87 44.48
#